data_AF-T0TRQ7-F1
#
_entry.id   AF-T0TRQ7-F1
#
_cell.length_a   1.000
_cell.length_b   1.000
_cell.length_c   1.000
_cell.angle_alpha   90.00
_cell.angle_beta   90.00
_cell.angle_gamma   90.00
#
_symmetry.space_group_name_H-M   'P 1'
#
loop_
_entity.id
_entity.type
_entity.pdbx_description
1 polymer ?
#
loop_
_entity_poly.entity_id
_entity_poly.type
_entity_poly.pdbx_seq_one_letter_code
_entity_poly.pdbx_strand_id
1 'polypeptide(L)'
;MNQQEWIEYFELVNGRKPSPAELAQAQAAGEFILERPNVFGATGQANEPRKIKPAEPVISMTQQPQFAQTTATFQQAMPVKKGMSKKAKIILASVLGAVAVILLSVGGYSLWRYQSGKIVDGTYEVVSLSRYDEDKDKMVDGLDEYKDEGLDVQSFVIVKNNQSRTYNLLESDNKSYVSLIDYEMDVPQVFDPWNKTQSQVLNADQVEDATKDFMKKMRKDYSFYTKEAADKVVKKTTREYKDTLKEKRTYVKHGDEYTLTTYDKKGKLESRITLKRLSKSDADKRWDDYKDAVKDYKKELKSYSDQYDDFKDYYGYGYGSDYGSDYGSDYGYGYSDDYGSDSKSNSSSSSKKSVDRI
;
A
#
# COMPACT_ATOMS: atom_id res chain seq x y z
N MET A 1 -12.32 12.86 9.13
CA MET A 1 -12.88 11.50 9.07
C MET A 1 -14.40 11.63 9.05
N ASN A 2 -15.11 10.66 8.47
CA ASN A 2 -16.56 10.60 8.58
C ASN A 2 -16.97 9.95 9.92
N GLN A 3 -18.26 10.00 10.25
CA GLN A 3 -18.76 9.50 11.54
C GLN A 3 -18.44 8.01 11.76
N GLN A 4 -18.48 7.20 10.70
CA GLN A 4 -18.26 5.76 10.79
C GLN A 4 -16.79 5.44 11.08
N GLU A 5 -15.86 6.08 10.37
CA GLU A 5 -14.42 5.98 10.62
C GLU A 5 -14.05 6.42 12.05
N TRP A 6 -14.71 7.46 12.57
CA TRP A 6 -14.49 7.92 13.94
C TRP A 6 -15.00 6.91 14.98
N ILE A 7 -16.15 6.29 14.74
CA ILE A 7 -16.68 5.23 15.62
C ILE A 7 -15.75 4.02 15.63
N GLU A 8 -15.26 3.59 14.47
CA GLU A 8 -14.33 2.45 14.36
C GLU A 8 -13.00 2.73 15.05
N TYR A 9 -12.46 3.94 14.91
CA TYR A 9 -11.29 4.38 15.66
C TYR A 9 -11.55 4.40 17.17
N PHE A 10 -12.70 4.92 17.60
CA PHE A 10 -13.09 4.95 19.01
C PHE A 10 -13.20 3.53 19.59
N GLU A 11 -13.82 2.60 18.87
CA GLU A 11 -13.96 1.20 19.27
C GLU A 11 -12.60 0.49 19.34
N LEU A 12 -11.72 0.74 18.39
CA LEU A 12 -10.37 0.19 18.37
C LEU A 12 -9.54 0.65 19.58
N VAL A 13 -9.64 1.92 19.95
CA VAL A 13 -8.85 2.51 21.05
C VAL A 13 -9.44 2.14 22.41
N ASN A 14 -10.76 2.12 22.55
CA ASN A 14 -11.43 1.99 23.85
C ASN A 14 -12.04 0.60 24.09
N GLY A 15 -12.01 -0.30 23.12
CA GLY A 15 -12.60 -1.64 23.20
C GLY A 15 -14.12 -1.64 23.39
N ARG A 16 -14.80 -0.51 23.14
CA ARG A 16 -16.25 -0.35 23.29
C ARG A 16 -16.80 0.69 22.31
N LYS A 17 -18.11 0.60 22.04
CA LYS A 17 -18.83 1.59 21.25
C LYS A 17 -18.85 2.96 21.97
N PRO A 18 -18.80 4.09 21.23
CA PRO A 18 -18.96 5.41 21.82
C PRO A 18 -20.38 5.60 22.38
N SER A 19 -20.48 6.27 23.52
CA SER A 19 -21.77 6.71 24.06
C SER A 19 -22.34 7.88 23.25
N PRO A 20 -23.66 8.14 23.28
CA PRO A 20 -24.26 9.28 22.59
C PRO A 20 -23.64 10.63 22.98
N ALA A 21 -23.17 10.77 24.23
CA ALA A 21 -22.50 11.97 24.71
C ALA A 21 -21.12 12.15 24.07
N GLU A 22 -20.34 11.07 23.93
CA GLU A 22 -19.01 11.09 23.31
C GLU A 22 -19.11 11.39 21.80
N LEU A 23 -20.13 10.84 21.14
CA LEU A 23 -20.38 11.10 19.73
C LEU A 23 -20.82 12.56 19.49
N ALA A 24 -21.67 13.11 20.36
CA ALA A 24 -22.07 14.52 20.30
C ALA A 24 -20.88 15.47 20.61
N GLN A 25 -20.01 15.10 21.55
CA GLN A 25 -18.82 15.87 21.89
C GLN A 25 -17.81 15.89 20.74
N ALA A 26 -17.57 14.74 20.11
CA ALA A 26 -16.71 14.63 18.94
C ALA A 26 -17.26 15.38 17.73
N GLN A 27 -18.58 15.37 17.54
CA GLN A 27 -19.23 16.21 16.52
C GLN A 27 -19.06 17.71 16.83
N ALA A 28 -19.26 18.13 18.08
CA ALA A 28 -19.09 19.52 18.50
C ALA A 28 -17.64 20.00 18.41
N ALA A 29 -16.68 19.09 18.60
CA ALA A 29 -15.24 19.32 18.43
C ALA A 29 -14.79 19.26 16.95
N GLY A 30 -15.68 18.88 16.03
CA GLY A 30 -15.35 18.74 14.61
C GLY A 30 -14.41 17.57 14.30
N GLU A 31 -14.34 16.57 15.18
CA GLU A 31 -13.47 15.39 14.98
C GLU A 31 -13.93 14.53 13.80
N PHE A 32 -15.21 14.60 13.46
CA PHE A 32 -15.74 14.05 12.24
C PHE A 32 -16.74 14.99 11.58
N ILE A 33 -16.90 14.84 10.27
CA ILE A 33 -17.88 15.56 9.47
C ILE A 33 -19.05 14.62 9.19
N LEU A 34 -20.27 15.08 9.47
CA LEU A 34 -21.49 14.41 9.02
C LEU A 34 -21.54 14.52 7.50
N GLU A 35 -21.26 13.41 6.81
CA GLU A 35 -21.53 13.32 5.38
C GLU A 35 -23.03 13.54 5.17
N ARG A 36 -23.40 14.72 4.66
CA ARG A 36 -24.73 14.87 4.06
C ARG A 36 -24.71 14.07 2.76
N PRO A 37 -25.78 13.30 2.45
CA PRO A 37 -25.89 12.65 1.16
C PRO A 37 -25.84 13.73 0.06
N ASN A 38 -24.82 13.65 -0.78
CA ASN A 38 -24.62 14.55 -1.91
C ASN A 38 -25.69 14.23 -2.97
N VAL A 39 -26.78 15.02 -2.99
CA VAL A 39 -27.63 15.15 -4.18
C VAL A 39 -27.07 16.30 -5.00
N PHE A 40 -26.40 15.99 -6.11
CA PHE A 40 -26.02 16.97 -7.11
C PHE A 40 -27.27 17.57 -7.77
N GLY A 41 -27.35 18.90 -7.81
CA GLY A 41 -28.33 19.67 -8.57
C GLY A 41 -27.92 21.14 -8.61
N ALA A 42 -27.63 21.64 -9.81
CA ALA A 42 -26.98 22.91 -10.14
C ALA A 42 -27.69 24.19 -9.65
N THR A 43 -26.91 25.20 -9.26
CA THR A 43 -26.78 26.54 -9.90
C THR A 43 -26.18 27.55 -8.90
N GLY A 44 -25.30 28.41 -9.39
CA GLY A 44 -24.55 29.35 -8.57
C GLY A 44 -25.38 30.52 -8.05
N GLN A 45 -25.05 31.00 -6.85
CA GLN A 45 -25.03 32.42 -6.48
C GLN A 45 -24.39 32.61 -5.11
N ALA A 46 -23.52 33.62 -5.01
CA ALA A 46 -22.99 34.13 -3.76
C ALA A 46 -24.13 34.70 -2.89
N ASN A 47 -24.09 34.49 -1.57
CA ASN A 47 -24.53 35.51 -0.59
C ASN A 47 -24.19 35.17 0.86
N GLU A 48 -23.90 36.23 1.60
CA GLU A 48 -23.57 36.36 3.04
C GLU A 48 -24.56 35.70 4.04
N PRO A 49 -24.14 35.48 5.30
CA PRO A 49 -24.94 34.80 6.32
C PRO A 49 -26.01 35.70 6.94
N ARG A 50 -27.27 35.24 6.97
CA ARG A 50 -28.37 35.86 7.70
C ARG A 50 -28.80 34.99 8.89
N LYS A 51 -28.80 35.59 10.09
CA LYS A 51 -29.26 35.03 11.38
C LYS A 51 -30.74 34.63 11.34
N ILE A 52 -31.11 33.49 11.95
CA ILE A 52 -32.50 33.22 12.38
C ILE A 52 -32.51 32.48 13.73
N LYS A 53 -33.42 32.90 14.62
CA LYS A 53 -33.67 32.43 16.00
C LYS A 53 -34.44 31.08 16.04
N PRO A 54 -34.41 30.33 17.16
CA PRO A 54 -35.14 29.06 17.29
C PRO A 54 -36.58 29.25 17.81
N ALA A 55 -37.49 28.40 17.33
CA ALA A 55 -38.85 28.22 17.84
C ALA A 55 -39.02 26.81 18.47
N GLU A 56 -39.83 26.73 19.51
CA GLU A 56 -40.02 25.64 20.47
C GLU A 56 -40.74 24.39 19.92
N PRO A 57 -40.53 23.18 20.48
CA PRO A 57 -41.27 21.97 20.09
C PRO A 57 -42.43 21.64 21.04
N VAL A 58 -43.57 21.21 20.45
CA VAL A 58 -44.76 20.68 21.12
C VAL A 58 -44.81 19.14 21.00
N ILE A 59 -44.69 18.49 22.15
CA ILE A 59 -45.35 17.27 22.69
C ILE A 59 -46.05 16.30 21.71
N SER A 60 -45.68 15.00 21.75
CA SER A 60 -46.60 13.90 22.18
C SER A 60 -45.91 12.53 22.23
N MET A 61 -45.91 11.92 23.43
CA MET A 61 -45.56 10.52 23.73
C MET A 61 -46.85 9.74 24.00
N THR A 62 -46.93 8.50 23.53
CA THR A 62 -47.92 7.50 23.95
C THR A 62 -47.24 6.26 24.52
N GLN A 63 -47.57 5.97 25.79
CA GLN A 63 -47.69 4.67 26.51
C GLN A 63 -46.51 3.67 26.46
N GLN A 64 -46.06 3.06 27.56
CA GLN A 64 -46.81 2.36 28.63
C GLN A 64 -45.87 2.12 29.87
N PRO A 65 -46.28 1.46 30.98
CA PRO A 65 -46.45 2.09 32.29
C PRO A 65 -45.53 1.58 33.42
N GLN A 66 -45.63 2.29 34.56
CA GLN A 66 -44.96 2.12 35.83
C GLN A 66 -45.15 0.76 36.52
N PHE A 67 -44.13 0.32 37.25
CA PHE A 67 -44.34 -0.35 38.54
C PHE A 67 -43.93 0.59 39.68
N ALA A 68 -44.87 0.76 40.61
CA ALA A 68 -44.79 1.63 41.77
C ALA A 68 -43.90 1.03 42.88
N GLN A 69 -43.27 1.94 43.61
CA GLN A 69 -42.54 1.72 44.86
C GLN A 69 -43.49 1.45 46.03
N THR A 70 -43.00 0.73 47.04
CA THR A 70 -42.92 1.07 48.48
C THR A 70 -42.34 -0.18 49.18
N THR A 71 -41.46 -0.20 50.19
CA THR A 71 -40.90 0.75 51.15
C THR A 71 -39.78 -0.01 51.88
N ALA A 72 -38.64 0.61 52.16
CA ALA A 72 -37.88 0.34 53.40
C ALA A 72 -36.82 1.43 53.59
N THR A 73 -37.14 2.33 54.51
CA THR A 73 -36.27 3.37 55.04
C THR A 73 -35.00 2.74 55.65
N PHE A 74 -33.83 2.98 55.04
CA PHE A 74 -32.60 3.10 55.81
C PHE A 74 -32.31 4.58 55.96
N GLN A 75 -32.54 5.10 57.16
CA GLN A 75 -31.98 6.35 57.60
C GLN A 75 -30.45 6.20 57.64
N GLN A 76 -29.78 6.52 56.54
CA GLN A 76 -28.46 7.12 56.65
C GLN A 76 -28.68 8.62 56.54
N ALA A 77 -28.45 9.30 57.67
CA ALA A 77 -28.27 10.74 57.69
C ALA A 77 -27.19 11.09 56.66
N MET A 78 -27.60 11.57 55.49
CA MET A 78 -26.67 12.12 54.51
C MET A 78 -26.01 13.32 55.20
N PRO A 79 -24.67 13.39 55.31
CA PRO A 79 -24.04 14.64 55.69
C PRO A 79 -24.49 15.67 54.66
N VAL A 80 -25.02 16.79 55.15
CA VAL A 80 -25.34 17.99 54.38
C VAL A 80 -24.27 18.16 53.30
N LYS A 81 -24.66 18.24 52.02
CA LYS A 81 -23.76 18.54 50.89
C LYS A 81 -22.96 19.78 51.26
N LYS A 82 -21.77 19.58 51.82
CA LYS A 82 -20.85 20.65 52.18
C LYS A 82 -20.39 21.21 50.85
N GLY A 83 -20.92 22.38 50.48
CA GLY A 83 -20.50 23.07 49.27
C GLY A 83 -18.98 23.12 49.23
N MET A 84 -18.40 22.56 48.17
CA MET A 84 -16.95 22.47 47.99
C MET A 84 -16.33 23.86 48.24
N SER A 85 -15.35 23.92 49.15
CA SER A 85 -14.73 25.19 49.54
C SER A 85 -14.14 25.91 48.32
N LYS A 86 -14.10 27.25 48.33
CA LYS A 86 -13.53 28.04 47.22
C LYS A 86 -12.12 27.54 46.84
N LYS A 87 -11.32 27.12 47.83
CA LYS A 87 -9.98 26.54 47.63
C LYS A 87 -10.02 25.19 46.89
N ALA A 88 -10.96 24.29 47.24
CA ALA A 88 -11.11 23.01 46.57
C ALA A 88 -11.64 23.14 45.13
N LYS A 89 -12.51 24.13 44.84
CA LYS A 89 -12.93 24.44 43.46
C LYS A 89 -11.78 24.95 42.59
N ILE A 90 -10.89 25.77 43.15
CA ILE A 90 -9.69 26.26 42.44
C ILE A 90 -8.72 25.11 42.16
N ILE A 91 -8.46 24.25 43.14
CA ILE A 91 -7.59 23.07 42.96
C ILE A 91 -8.16 22.15 41.88
N LEU A 92 -9.44 21.82 41.95
CA LEU A 92 -10.11 20.97 40.96
C LEU A 92 -10.09 21.59 39.55
N ALA A 93 -10.33 22.91 39.43
CA ALA A 93 -10.22 23.61 38.16
C ALA A 93 -8.77 23.62 37.62
N SER A 94 -7.76 23.74 38.48
CA SER A 94 -6.35 23.67 38.06
C SER A 94 -5.94 22.27 37.62
N VAL A 95 -6.43 21.22 38.28
CA VAL A 95 -6.18 19.83 37.91
C VAL A 95 -6.86 19.50 36.58
N LEU A 96 -8.12 19.92 36.40
CA LEU A 96 -8.83 19.76 35.13
C LEU A 96 -8.17 20.56 33.99
N GLY A 97 -7.71 21.78 34.28
CA GLY A 97 -6.95 22.60 33.33
C GLY A 97 -5.63 21.95 32.92
N ALA A 98 -4.87 21.40 33.88
CA ALA A 98 -3.63 20.68 33.60
C ALA A 98 -3.88 19.42 32.77
N VAL A 99 -4.93 18.64 33.09
CA VAL A 99 -5.33 17.45 32.31
C VAL A 99 -5.73 17.84 30.88
N ALA A 100 -6.50 18.93 30.70
CA ALA A 100 -6.87 19.42 29.38
C ALA A 100 -5.64 19.83 28.54
N VAL A 101 -4.66 20.50 29.15
CA VAL A 101 -3.39 20.87 28.48
C VAL A 101 -2.60 19.63 28.07
N ILE A 102 -2.51 18.61 28.94
CA ILE A 102 -1.84 17.35 28.63
C ILE A 102 -2.53 16.63 27.46
N LEU A 103 -3.87 16.53 27.48
CA LEU A 103 -4.64 15.90 26.41
C LEU A 103 -4.47 16.63 25.07
N LEU A 104 -4.50 17.96 25.06
CA LEU A 104 -4.26 18.75 23.84
C LEU A 104 -2.82 18.60 23.35
N SER A 105 -1.84 18.49 24.26
CA SER A 105 -0.43 18.30 23.90
C SER A 105 -0.19 16.93 23.28
N VAL A 106 -0.70 15.86 23.90
CA VAL A 106 -0.56 14.48 23.42
C VAL A 106 -1.38 14.25 22.14
N GLY A 107 -2.62 14.72 22.09
CA GLY A 107 -3.47 14.64 20.90
C GLY A 107 -2.92 15.44 19.73
N GLY A 108 -2.46 16.67 19.98
CA GLY A 108 -1.84 17.53 18.97
C GLY A 108 -0.55 16.94 18.40
N TYR A 109 0.34 16.44 19.26
CA TYR A 109 1.55 15.74 18.84
C TYR A 109 1.21 14.49 18.02
N SER A 110 0.20 13.72 18.45
CA SER A 110 -0.15 12.47 17.78
C SER A 110 -0.68 12.71 16.37
N LEU A 111 -1.59 13.68 16.22
CA LEU A 111 -2.12 14.09 14.92
C LEU A 111 -1.02 14.63 14.01
N TRP A 112 -0.16 15.52 14.53
CA TRP A 112 0.97 16.06 13.77
C TRP A 112 1.93 14.95 13.33
N ARG A 113 2.27 14.03 14.23
CA ARG A 113 3.21 12.95 13.95
C ARG A 113 2.68 12.00 12.88
N TYR A 114 1.39 11.70 12.91
CA TYR A 114 0.72 10.92 11.88
C TYR A 114 0.64 11.67 10.54
N GLN A 115 0.14 12.91 10.53
CA GLN A 115 0.00 13.70 9.29
C GLN A 115 1.34 13.98 8.60
N SER A 116 2.42 14.17 9.37
CA SER A 116 3.77 14.40 8.82
C SER A 116 4.38 13.16 8.14
N GLY A 117 3.89 11.96 8.47
CA GLY A 117 4.27 10.73 7.78
C GLY A 117 3.28 10.29 6.70
N LYS A 118 2.04 10.78 6.73
CA LYS A 118 1.01 10.33 5.78
C LYS A 118 1.41 10.69 4.33
N ILE A 119 1.56 9.65 3.52
CA ILE A 119 1.66 9.77 2.07
C ILE A 119 0.26 10.03 1.52
N VAL A 120 0.14 11.02 0.64
CA VAL A 120 -1.17 11.42 0.11
C VAL A 120 -1.59 10.41 -0.94
N ASP A 121 -2.87 10.05 -0.99
CA ASP A 121 -3.38 9.14 -2.01
C ASP A 121 -3.11 9.68 -3.42
N GLY A 122 -2.73 8.80 -4.34
CA GLY A 122 -2.42 9.14 -5.72
C GLY A 122 -1.40 8.20 -6.35
N THR A 123 -1.07 8.49 -7.60
CA THR A 123 -0.04 7.77 -8.36
C THR A 123 1.28 8.52 -8.24
N TYR A 124 2.35 7.79 -8.00
CA TYR A 124 3.70 8.31 -7.88
C TYR A 124 4.61 7.60 -8.88
N GLU A 125 5.39 8.34 -9.66
CA GLU A 125 6.38 7.75 -10.57
C GLU A 125 7.75 7.68 -9.92
N VAL A 126 8.56 6.69 -10.30
CA VAL A 126 9.97 6.60 -9.91
C VAL A 126 10.76 7.66 -10.67
N VAL A 127 11.40 8.59 -9.95
CA VAL A 127 12.22 9.67 -10.54
C VAL A 127 13.70 9.53 -10.22
N SER A 128 14.05 8.67 -9.27
CA SER A 128 15.43 8.30 -8.95
C SER A 128 15.45 6.92 -8.32
N LEU A 129 16.39 6.09 -8.75
CA LEU A 129 16.67 4.77 -8.22
C LEU A 129 18.18 4.69 -7.98
N SER A 130 18.59 4.30 -6.78
CA SER A 130 19.98 3.98 -6.49
C SER A 130 20.07 2.68 -5.73
N ARG A 131 21.08 1.89 -6.05
CA ARG A 131 21.31 0.54 -5.51
C ARG A 131 22.75 0.43 -5.02
N TYR A 132 22.98 -0.32 -3.94
CA TYR A 132 24.31 -0.51 -3.39
C TYR A 132 25.06 -1.57 -4.18
N ASP A 133 26.11 -1.18 -4.87
CA ASP A 133 27.00 -2.08 -5.60
C ASP A 133 28.08 -2.59 -4.64
N GLU A 134 28.04 -3.89 -4.32
CA GLU A 134 28.99 -4.52 -3.39
C GLU A 134 30.42 -4.56 -3.93
N ASP A 135 30.59 -4.71 -5.25
CA ASP A 135 31.91 -4.78 -5.89
C ASP A 135 32.59 -3.41 -5.91
N LYS A 136 31.81 -2.35 -6.11
CA LYS A 136 32.27 -0.95 -6.13
C LYS A 136 32.24 -0.28 -4.75
N ASP A 137 31.68 -0.96 -3.73
CA ASP A 137 31.48 -0.47 -2.37
C ASP A 137 30.81 0.92 -2.30
N LYS A 138 29.80 1.16 -3.17
CA LYS A 138 29.12 2.46 -3.27
C LYS A 138 27.70 2.34 -3.81
N MET A 139 26.89 3.37 -3.58
CA MET A 139 25.61 3.54 -4.28
C MET A 139 25.87 3.89 -5.75
N VAL A 140 25.21 3.19 -6.66
CA VAL A 140 25.17 3.48 -8.10
C VAL A 140 23.76 3.92 -8.50
N ASP A 141 23.65 4.76 -9.53
CA ASP A 141 22.36 5.21 -10.07
C ASP A 141 21.81 4.11 -10.98
N GLY A 142 20.70 3.50 -10.56
CA GLY A 142 20.07 2.42 -11.31
C GLY A 142 19.31 2.91 -12.54
N LEU A 143 18.77 4.14 -12.53
CA LEU A 143 18.07 4.67 -13.71
C LEU A 143 19.05 4.96 -14.85
N ASP A 144 20.24 5.46 -14.52
CA ASP A 144 21.27 5.69 -15.54
C ASP A 144 21.83 4.36 -16.10
N GLU A 145 21.97 3.32 -15.27
CA GLU A 145 22.33 1.99 -15.75
C GLU A 145 21.28 1.43 -16.74
N TYR A 146 19.98 1.59 -16.48
CA TYR A 146 18.94 1.21 -17.43
C TYR A 146 19.01 2.03 -18.73
N LYS A 147 19.23 3.35 -18.65
CA LYS A 147 19.38 4.19 -19.84
C LYS A 147 20.57 3.78 -20.70
N ASP A 148 21.69 3.42 -20.08
CA ASP A 148 22.89 2.94 -20.78
C ASP A 148 22.61 1.62 -21.55
N GLU A 149 21.65 0.82 -21.06
CA GLU A 149 21.14 -0.38 -21.73
C GLU A 149 20.01 -0.09 -22.74
N GLY A 150 19.65 1.17 -22.95
CA GLY A 150 18.54 1.56 -23.83
C GLY A 150 17.16 1.23 -23.27
N LEU A 151 17.04 1.18 -21.94
CA LEU A 151 15.79 0.94 -21.20
C LEU A 151 15.32 2.24 -20.55
N ASP A 152 14.06 2.60 -20.79
CA ASP A 152 13.36 3.68 -20.10
C ASP A 152 12.48 3.10 -18.99
N VAL A 153 12.72 3.54 -17.76
CA VAL A 153 11.98 3.07 -16.58
C VAL A 153 10.79 3.99 -16.33
N GLN A 154 9.59 3.46 -16.50
CA GLN A 154 8.34 4.18 -16.26
C GLN A 154 7.54 3.62 -15.08
N SER A 155 8.19 2.84 -14.22
CA SER A 155 7.60 2.25 -13.02
C SER A 155 6.93 3.30 -12.11
N PHE A 156 5.80 2.91 -11.52
CA PHE A 156 4.99 3.79 -10.67
C PHE A 156 4.34 3.02 -9.52
N VAL A 157 3.92 3.77 -8.51
CA VAL A 157 3.27 3.28 -7.30
C VAL A 157 1.93 3.95 -7.14
N ILE A 158 0.88 3.16 -6.90
CA ILE A 158 -0.42 3.68 -6.50
C ILE A 158 -0.52 3.62 -4.99
N VAL A 159 -0.76 4.77 -4.35
CA VAL A 159 -1.00 4.88 -2.92
C VAL A 159 -2.47 5.17 -2.66
N LYS A 160 -3.09 4.37 -1.79
CA LYS A 160 -4.48 4.55 -1.35
C LYS A 160 -4.66 4.01 0.06
N ASN A 161 -5.22 4.83 0.96
CA ASN A 161 -5.52 4.43 2.33
C ASN A 161 -4.30 3.85 3.08
N ASN A 162 -3.14 4.51 2.95
CA ASN A 162 -1.84 4.04 3.45
C ASN A 162 -1.37 2.69 2.90
N GLN A 163 -2.06 2.11 1.92
CA GLN A 163 -1.56 0.96 1.18
C GLN A 163 -0.91 1.43 -0.11
N SER A 164 0.06 0.67 -0.60
CA SER A 164 0.71 0.92 -1.88
C SER A 164 0.86 -0.33 -2.71
N ARG A 165 0.87 -0.13 -4.03
CA ARG A 165 1.11 -1.16 -5.03
C ARG A 165 2.06 -0.64 -6.08
N THR A 166 3.05 -1.44 -6.43
CA THR A 166 4.07 -1.10 -7.41
C THR A 166 3.73 -1.74 -8.74
N TYR A 167 3.90 -0.98 -9.82
CA TYR A 167 3.72 -1.41 -11.20
C TYR A 167 5.00 -1.09 -11.96
N ASN A 168 5.62 -2.11 -12.52
CA ASN A 168 6.90 -2.00 -13.21
C ASN A 168 6.70 -1.97 -14.72
N LEU A 169 7.19 -0.91 -15.35
CA LEU A 169 7.15 -0.73 -16.80
C LEU A 169 8.53 -0.30 -17.27
N LEU A 170 9.09 -1.07 -18.18
CA LEU A 170 10.33 -0.77 -18.87
C LEU A 170 10.04 -0.68 -20.37
N GLU A 171 10.58 0.32 -21.04
CA GLU A 171 10.46 0.46 -22.49
C GLU A 171 11.84 0.37 -23.16
N SER A 172 11.96 -0.40 -24.23
CA SER A 172 13.16 -0.45 -25.07
C SER A 172 12.78 -0.69 -26.52
N ASP A 173 13.38 0.05 -27.46
CA ASP A 173 13.20 -0.16 -28.90
C ASP A 173 11.72 -0.34 -29.35
N ASN A 174 10.83 0.49 -28.82
CA ASN A 174 9.37 0.44 -29.01
C ASN A 174 8.68 -0.84 -28.51
N LYS A 175 9.30 -1.57 -27.58
CA LYS A 175 8.71 -2.68 -26.84
C LYS A 175 8.56 -2.30 -25.38
N SER A 176 7.44 -2.69 -24.80
CA SER A 176 7.15 -2.49 -23.38
C SER A 176 7.25 -3.82 -22.64
N TYR A 177 8.00 -3.83 -21.55
CA TYR A 177 8.20 -4.98 -20.68
C TYR A 177 7.45 -4.75 -19.38
N VAL A 178 6.58 -5.71 -19.03
CA VAL A 178 5.74 -5.69 -17.84
C VAL A 178 5.71 -7.04 -17.15
N SER A 179 5.52 -7.02 -15.83
CA SER A 179 5.36 -8.23 -15.03
C SER A 179 3.87 -8.57 -14.88
N LEU A 180 3.43 -9.66 -15.54
CA LEU A 180 2.04 -10.12 -15.43
C LEU A 180 1.69 -10.62 -14.03
N ILE A 181 2.67 -11.20 -13.34
CA ILE A 181 2.48 -11.67 -11.98
C ILE A 181 2.31 -10.49 -11.02
N ASP A 182 3.08 -9.41 -11.17
CA ASP A 182 2.88 -8.18 -10.36
C ASP A 182 1.52 -7.54 -10.65
N TYR A 183 1.11 -7.54 -11.93
CA TYR A 183 -0.21 -7.04 -12.34
C TYR A 183 -1.37 -7.86 -11.78
N GLU A 184 -1.28 -9.20 -11.81
CA GLU A 184 -2.39 -10.08 -11.43
C GLU A 184 -2.42 -10.45 -9.93
N MET A 185 -1.26 -10.55 -9.27
CA MET A 185 -1.17 -10.86 -7.84
C MET A 185 -1.41 -9.64 -6.96
N ASP A 186 -1.07 -8.44 -7.45
CA ASP A 186 -1.54 -7.18 -6.87
C ASP A 186 -1.16 -7.04 -5.37
N VAL A 187 0.08 -7.45 -5.05
CA VAL A 187 0.60 -7.62 -3.68
C VAL A 187 0.68 -6.27 -2.97
N PRO A 188 -0.14 -6.03 -1.92
CA PRO A 188 -0.15 -4.74 -1.25
C PRO A 188 0.99 -4.60 -0.24
N GLN A 189 1.51 -3.39 -0.16
CA GLN A 189 2.38 -2.90 0.90
C GLN A 189 1.58 -1.92 1.78
N VAL A 190 2.00 -1.73 3.02
CA VAL A 190 1.37 -0.79 3.95
C VAL A 190 2.38 0.18 4.52
N PHE A 191 2.05 1.46 4.49
CA PHE A 191 2.76 2.52 5.18
C PHE A 191 2.28 2.64 6.62
N ASP A 192 3.24 2.86 7.51
CA ASP A 192 3.02 3.35 8.85
C ASP A 192 3.43 4.83 8.89
N PRO A 193 2.47 5.78 8.88
CA PRO A 193 2.75 7.21 9.00
C PRO A 193 3.43 7.59 10.32
N TRP A 194 3.13 6.85 11.40
CA TRP A 194 3.72 7.13 12.70
C TRP A 194 5.19 6.75 12.70
N ASN A 195 5.56 5.57 12.24
CA ASN A 195 6.98 5.16 12.26
C ASN A 195 7.74 5.58 11.00
N LYS A 196 7.05 6.08 9.97
CA LYS A 196 7.59 6.38 8.64
C LYS A 196 8.27 5.15 8.02
N THR A 197 7.60 4.02 8.15
CA THR A 197 8.05 2.72 7.63
C THR A 197 7.06 2.17 6.62
N GLN A 198 7.53 1.28 5.76
CA GLN A 198 6.70 0.52 4.84
C GLN A 198 6.95 -0.97 5.06
N SER A 199 5.90 -1.77 5.04
CA SER A 199 5.99 -3.21 5.26
C SER A 199 5.14 -3.96 4.24
N GLN A 200 5.49 -5.22 4.01
CA GLN A 200 4.67 -6.14 3.25
C GLN A 200 3.41 -6.52 4.03
N VAL A 201 2.27 -6.68 3.35
CA VAL A 201 1.00 -7.10 3.99
C VAL A 201 0.85 -8.62 4.03
N LEU A 202 1.29 -9.30 2.97
CA LEU A 202 1.12 -10.76 2.84
C LEU A 202 2.26 -11.50 3.54
N ASN A 203 1.98 -12.70 4.03
CA ASN A 203 3.01 -13.65 4.42
C ASN A 203 3.48 -14.50 3.22
N ALA A 204 4.54 -15.28 3.41
CA ALA A 204 5.13 -16.06 2.34
C ALA A 204 4.22 -17.17 1.79
N ASP A 205 3.37 -17.77 2.63
CA ASP A 205 2.46 -18.84 2.21
C ASP A 205 1.33 -18.27 1.33
N GLN A 206 0.83 -17.08 1.67
CA GLN A 206 -0.15 -16.35 0.84
C GLN A 206 0.42 -15.99 -0.53
N VAL A 207 1.69 -15.56 -0.60
CA VAL A 207 2.37 -15.30 -1.87
C VAL A 207 2.60 -16.58 -2.66
N GLU A 208 2.98 -17.67 -1.98
CA GLU A 208 3.15 -18.97 -2.62
C GLU A 208 1.86 -19.45 -3.27
N ASP A 209 0.73 -19.37 -2.55
CA ASP A 209 -0.57 -19.82 -3.05
C ASP A 209 -1.09 -18.93 -4.18
N ALA A 210 -0.94 -17.60 -4.06
CA ALA A 210 -1.26 -16.68 -5.15
C ALA A 210 -0.42 -16.95 -6.41
N THR A 211 0.87 -17.28 -6.24
CA THR A 211 1.77 -17.62 -7.35
C THR A 211 1.37 -18.96 -7.98
N LYS A 212 0.98 -19.96 -7.18
CA LYS A 212 0.46 -21.24 -7.70
C LYS A 212 -0.78 -21.03 -8.55
N ASP A 213 -1.72 -20.21 -8.07
CA ASP A 213 -2.95 -19.89 -8.79
C ASP A 213 -2.67 -19.13 -10.09
N PHE A 214 -1.75 -18.16 -10.06
CA PHE A 214 -1.26 -17.46 -11.24
C PHE A 214 -0.65 -18.45 -12.26
N MET A 215 0.31 -19.28 -11.84
CA MET A 215 0.96 -20.23 -12.74
C MET A 215 0.01 -21.30 -13.27
N LYS A 216 -1.03 -21.68 -12.51
CA LYS A 216 -2.08 -22.57 -12.99
C LYS A 216 -2.87 -21.95 -14.15
N LYS A 217 -3.15 -20.63 -14.09
CA LYS A 217 -3.77 -19.91 -15.22
C LYS A 217 -2.81 -19.82 -16.40
N MET A 218 -1.55 -19.43 -16.16
CA MET A 218 -0.54 -19.32 -17.22
C MET A 218 -0.36 -20.64 -17.98
N ARG A 219 -0.33 -21.78 -17.28
CA ARG A 219 -0.24 -23.11 -17.91
C ARG A 219 -1.47 -23.54 -18.69
N LYS A 220 -2.64 -22.99 -18.34
CA LYS A 220 -3.88 -23.25 -19.05
C LYS A 220 -3.95 -22.44 -20.34
N ASP A 221 -3.50 -21.19 -20.28
CA ASP A 221 -3.64 -20.22 -21.37
C ASP A 221 -2.47 -20.29 -22.35
N TYR A 222 -1.28 -20.74 -21.91
CA TYR A 222 -0.08 -20.85 -22.71
C TYR A 222 0.61 -22.22 -22.54
N SER A 223 0.72 -22.96 -23.65
CA SER A 223 1.10 -24.38 -23.68
C SER A 223 2.58 -24.67 -23.39
N PHE A 224 3.45 -23.67 -23.55
CA PHE A 224 4.87 -23.78 -23.26
C PHE A 224 5.20 -23.80 -21.76
N TYR A 225 4.28 -23.41 -20.88
CA TYR A 225 4.51 -23.54 -19.44
C TYR A 225 4.28 -24.99 -18.98
N THR A 226 5.39 -25.66 -18.66
CA THR A 226 5.34 -26.99 -18.04
C THR A 226 5.01 -26.90 -16.54
N LYS A 227 4.68 -28.04 -15.94
CA LYS A 227 4.46 -28.12 -14.49
C LYS A 227 5.75 -27.78 -13.74
N GLU A 228 6.87 -28.28 -14.24
CA GLU A 228 8.19 -28.12 -13.67
C GLU A 228 8.65 -26.67 -13.72
N ALA A 229 8.39 -25.96 -14.83
CA ALA A 229 8.67 -24.54 -14.95
C ALA A 229 7.81 -23.72 -13.97
N ALA A 230 6.51 -24.02 -13.86
CA ALA A 230 5.64 -23.37 -12.88
C ALA A 230 6.10 -23.60 -11.43
N ASP A 231 6.46 -24.83 -11.07
CA ASP A 231 6.95 -25.15 -9.72
C ASP A 231 8.26 -24.40 -9.40
N LYS A 232 9.12 -24.19 -10.40
CA LYS A 232 10.33 -23.36 -10.26
C LYS A 232 9.99 -21.89 -9.99
N VAL A 233 9.04 -21.31 -10.75
CA VAL A 233 8.59 -19.92 -10.55
C VAL A 233 7.98 -19.73 -9.17
N VAL A 234 7.12 -20.64 -8.72
CA VAL A 234 6.54 -20.61 -7.36
C VAL A 234 7.65 -20.62 -6.30
N LYS A 235 8.60 -21.56 -6.39
CA LYS A 235 9.71 -21.65 -5.42
C LYS A 235 10.59 -20.40 -5.41
N LYS A 236 10.90 -19.85 -6.59
CA LYS A 236 11.72 -18.64 -6.74
C LYS A 236 11.01 -17.44 -6.11
N THR A 237 9.78 -17.17 -6.52
CA THR A 237 8.95 -16.05 -6.04
C THR A 237 8.77 -16.11 -4.52
N THR A 238 8.43 -17.27 -3.95
CA THR A 238 8.28 -17.44 -2.50
C THR A 238 9.59 -17.21 -1.76
N ARG A 239 10.73 -17.64 -2.31
CA ARG A 239 12.04 -17.43 -1.69
C ARG A 239 12.40 -15.93 -1.67
N GLU A 240 12.31 -15.28 -2.82
CA GLU A 240 12.60 -13.85 -2.97
C GLU A 240 11.70 -13.02 -2.05
N TYR A 241 10.40 -13.34 -2.02
CA TYR A 241 9.47 -12.66 -1.12
C TYR A 241 9.84 -12.84 0.36
N LYS A 242 10.29 -14.02 0.78
CA LYS A 242 10.78 -14.27 2.16
C LYS A 242 11.98 -13.40 2.52
N ASP A 243 12.80 -13.01 1.56
CA ASP A 243 13.90 -12.10 1.80
C ASP A 243 13.40 -10.66 1.94
N THR A 244 12.41 -10.25 1.13
CA THR A 244 11.77 -8.92 1.30
C THR A 244 11.08 -8.75 2.66
N LEU A 245 10.58 -9.83 3.26
CA LEU A 245 10.00 -9.81 4.61
C LEU A 245 11.03 -9.53 5.72
N LYS A 246 12.32 -9.70 5.43
CA LYS A 246 13.43 -9.44 6.37
C LYS A 246 14.03 -8.05 6.21
N GLU A 247 13.68 -7.36 5.13
CA GLU A 247 14.12 -5.99 4.87
C GLU A 247 13.47 -5.03 5.87
N LYS A 248 14.19 -3.93 6.14
CA LYS A 248 13.62 -2.77 6.81
C LYS A 248 13.47 -1.65 5.79
N ARG A 249 12.25 -1.12 5.64
CA ARG A 249 11.98 0.02 4.76
C ARG A 249 11.52 1.22 5.55
N THR A 250 12.18 2.35 5.33
CA THR A 250 11.85 3.65 5.93
C THR A 250 11.68 4.68 4.83
N TYR A 251 10.89 5.72 5.06
CA TYR A 251 10.75 6.78 4.08
C TYR A 251 10.83 8.19 4.67
N VAL A 252 11.23 9.13 3.84
CA VAL A 252 11.20 10.57 4.11
C VAL A 252 10.37 11.23 3.04
N LYS A 253 9.45 12.11 3.44
CA LYS A 253 8.58 12.88 2.54
C LYS A 253 9.11 14.29 2.38
N HIS A 254 9.08 14.81 1.16
CA HIS A 254 9.40 16.20 0.83
C HIS A 254 8.44 16.72 -0.24
N GLY A 255 7.51 17.60 0.15
CA GLY A 255 6.48 18.12 -0.77
C GLY A 255 5.63 17.00 -1.38
N ASP A 256 5.66 16.93 -2.70
CA ASP A 256 4.97 15.92 -3.52
C ASP A 256 5.82 14.66 -3.77
N GLU A 257 7.00 14.57 -3.15
CA GLU A 257 7.91 13.44 -3.28
C GLU A 257 8.05 12.67 -1.96
N TYR A 258 8.40 11.40 -2.06
CA TYR A 258 8.96 10.64 -0.95
C TYR A 258 10.11 9.75 -1.41
N THR A 259 11.13 9.62 -0.57
CA THR A 259 12.25 8.71 -0.79
C THR A 259 12.10 7.52 0.15
N LEU A 260 11.91 6.35 -0.43
CA LEU A 260 11.97 5.07 0.25
C LEU A 260 13.43 4.62 0.34
N THR A 261 13.86 4.18 1.53
CA THR A 261 15.17 3.61 1.77
C THR A 261 15.00 2.20 2.31
N THR A 262 15.64 1.24 1.65
CA THR A 262 15.60 -0.18 1.99
C THR A 262 16.93 -0.60 2.59
N TYR A 263 16.84 -1.38 3.67
CA TYR A 263 17.98 -1.98 4.34
C TYR A 263 17.83 -3.50 4.41
N ASP A 264 18.95 -4.20 4.24
CA ASP A 264 19.02 -5.65 4.33
C ASP A 264 18.69 -6.15 5.75
N LYS A 265 18.61 -7.47 5.89
CA LYS A 265 18.42 -8.15 7.19
C LYS A 265 19.51 -7.86 8.24
N LYS A 266 20.67 -7.34 7.83
CA LYS A 266 21.80 -6.94 8.69
C LYS A 266 21.82 -5.43 8.97
N GLY A 267 20.87 -4.67 8.43
CA GLY A 267 20.78 -3.21 8.55
C GLY A 267 21.71 -2.43 7.60
N LYS A 268 22.31 -3.08 6.60
CA LYS A 268 23.08 -2.41 5.55
C LYS A 268 22.14 -1.76 4.55
N LEU A 269 22.53 -0.60 4.03
CA LEU A 269 21.78 0.11 2.99
C LEU A 269 21.81 -0.70 1.69
N GLU A 270 20.65 -1.03 1.14
CA GLU A 270 20.52 -1.75 -0.14
C GLU A 270 20.11 -0.82 -1.28
N SER A 271 19.08 0.00 -1.07
CA SER A 271 18.57 0.86 -2.13
C SER A 271 17.89 2.13 -1.61
N ARG A 272 17.80 3.13 -2.49
CA ARG A 272 16.93 4.29 -2.33
C ARG A 272 16.15 4.55 -3.60
N ILE A 273 14.85 4.73 -3.45
CA ILE A 273 13.93 5.05 -4.55
C ILE A 273 13.21 6.35 -4.19
N THR A 274 13.31 7.37 -5.03
CA THR A 274 12.53 8.60 -4.88
C THR A 274 11.35 8.55 -5.84
N LEU A 275 10.17 8.79 -5.28
CA LEU A 275 8.90 8.74 -5.97
C LEU A 275 8.22 10.10 -5.93
N LYS A 276 7.74 10.56 -7.09
CA LYS A 276 7.09 11.88 -7.25
C LYS A 276 5.63 11.72 -7.62
N ARG A 277 4.75 12.43 -6.93
CA ARG A 277 3.32 12.40 -7.19
C ARG A 277 3.02 12.98 -8.57
N LEU A 278 2.27 12.23 -9.36
CA LEU A 278 1.77 12.65 -10.65
C LEU A 278 0.54 13.56 -10.50
N SER A 279 0.35 14.43 -11.49
CA SER A 279 -0.94 15.08 -11.68
C SER A 279 -2.00 14.04 -12.05
N LYS A 280 -3.29 14.38 -11.92
CA LYS A 280 -4.36 13.45 -12.28
C LYS A 280 -4.29 13.03 -13.76
N SER A 281 -4.01 13.97 -14.67
CA SER A 281 -3.90 13.66 -16.10
C SER A 281 -2.71 12.77 -16.42
N ASP A 282 -1.57 13.00 -15.77
CA ASP A 282 -0.38 12.18 -16.01
C ASP A 282 -0.52 10.78 -15.40
N ALA A 283 -1.19 10.70 -14.24
CA ALA A 283 -1.53 9.42 -13.62
C ALA A 283 -2.49 8.59 -14.48
N ASP A 284 -3.54 9.21 -15.04
CA ASP A 284 -4.49 8.55 -15.95
C ASP A 284 -3.75 8.06 -17.20
N LYS A 285 -2.90 8.89 -17.81
CA LYS A 285 -2.08 8.51 -18.96
C LYS A 285 -1.14 7.34 -18.63
N ARG A 286 -0.38 7.41 -17.54
CA ARG A 286 0.56 6.34 -17.12
C ARG A 286 -0.16 5.01 -16.93
N TRP A 287 -1.38 5.05 -16.42
CA TRP A 287 -2.18 3.84 -16.23
C TRP A 287 -2.68 3.25 -17.54
N ASP A 288 -3.04 4.09 -18.51
CA ASP A 288 -3.43 3.63 -19.84
C ASP A 288 -2.24 3.06 -20.62
N ASP A 289 -1.08 3.73 -20.59
CA ASP A 289 0.17 3.23 -21.16
C ASP A 289 0.53 1.84 -20.59
N TYR A 290 0.41 1.66 -19.26
CA TYR A 290 0.66 0.38 -18.60
C TYR A 290 -0.33 -0.72 -19.01
N LYS A 291 -1.62 -0.41 -19.15
CA LYS A 291 -2.62 -1.39 -19.60
C LYS A 291 -2.39 -1.83 -21.03
N ASP A 292 -2.03 -0.89 -21.90
CA ASP A 292 -1.73 -1.18 -23.29
C ASP A 292 -0.50 -2.09 -23.38
N ALA A 293 0.56 -1.81 -22.59
CA ALA A 293 1.71 -2.70 -22.47
C ALA A 293 1.34 -4.11 -21.98
N VAL A 294 0.49 -4.24 -20.95
CA VAL A 294 -0.02 -5.54 -20.47
C VAL A 294 -0.80 -6.28 -21.56
N LYS A 295 -1.64 -5.58 -22.30
CA LYS A 295 -2.44 -6.16 -23.39
C LYS A 295 -1.55 -6.66 -24.53
N ASP A 296 -0.57 -5.86 -24.93
CA ASP A 296 0.37 -6.23 -25.99
C ASP A 296 1.24 -7.40 -25.56
N TYR A 297 1.74 -7.40 -24.33
CA TYR A 297 2.51 -8.53 -23.80
C TYR A 297 1.70 -9.84 -23.75
N LYS A 298 0.43 -9.79 -23.33
CA LYS A 298 -0.46 -10.98 -23.39
C LYS A 298 -0.67 -11.47 -24.82
N LYS A 299 -0.77 -10.57 -25.80
CA LYS A 299 -0.89 -10.92 -27.22
C LYS A 299 0.38 -11.59 -27.75
N GLU A 300 1.56 -11.09 -27.38
CA GLU A 300 2.84 -11.70 -27.72
C GLU A 300 2.97 -13.10 -27.13
N LEU A 301 2.68 -13.27 -25.83
CA LEU A 301 2.67 -14.59 -25.18
C LEU A 301 1.75 -15.58 -25.89
N LYS A 302 0.58 -15.12 -26.35
CA LYS A 302 -0.34 -15.96 -27.10
C LYS A 302 0.27 -16.38 -28.45
N SER A 303 0.89 -15.45 -29.17
CA SER A 303 1.60 -15.75 -30.41
C SER A 303 2.74 -16.75 -30.21
N TYR A 304 3.52 -16.62 -29.12
CA TYR A 304 4.55 -17.60 -28.78
C TYR A 304 3.97 -18.97 -28.44
N SER A 305 2.84 -19.03 -27.73
CA SER A 305 2.15 -20.28 -27.45
C SER A 305 1.68 -20.98 -28.72
N ASP A 306 1.09 -20.23 -29.66
CA ASP A 306 0.60 -20.80 -30.91
C ASP A 306 1.77 -21.33 -31.76
N GLN A 307 2.89 -20.59 -31.83
CA GLN A 307 4.12 -21.05 -32.49
C GLN A 307 4.73 -22.30 -31.84
N TYR A 308 4.69 -22.38 -30.50
CA TYR A 308 5.16 -23.54 -29.75
C TYR A 308 4.30 -24.77 -30.03
N ASP A 309 2.98 -24.61 -30.11
CA ASP A 309 2.05 -25.68 -30.47
C ASP A 309 2.28 -26.16 -31.91
N ASP A 310 2.45 -25.23 -32.87
CA ASP A 310 2.77 -25.57 -34.26
C ASP A 310 4.10 -26.35 -34.37
N PHE A 311 5.13 -25.90 -33.65
CA PHE A 311 6.42 -26.60 -33.57
C PHE A 311 6.26 -27.99 -32.97
N LYS A 312 5.55 -28.09 -31.84
CA LYS A 312 5.30 -29.36 -31.16
C LYS A 312 4.52 -30.34 -32.04
N ASP A 313 3.54 -29.87 -32.80
CA ASP A 313 2.76 -30.69 -33.72
C ASP A 313 3.61 -31.12 -34.92
N TYR A 314 4.45 -30.23 -35.45
CA TYR A 314 5.36 -30.52 -36.56
C TYR A 314 6.40 -31.59 -36.21
N TYR A 315 7.01 -31.49 -35.02
CA TYR A 315 7.99 -32.48 -34.53
C TYR A 315 7.34 -33.68 -33.83
N GLY A 316 6.07 -33.57 -33.42
CA GLY A 316 5.31 -34.66 -32.80
C GLY A 316 4.89 -35.77 -33.76
N TYR A 317 4.89 -35.50 -35.08
CA TYR A 317 4.53 -36.48 -36.12
C TYR A 317 5.70 -37.24 -36.74
N GLY A 318 6.94 -37.00 -36.30
CA GLY A 318 8.11 -37.72 -36.77
C GLY A 318 9.14 -37.89 -35.67
N TYR A 319 9.33 -39.13 -35.23
CA TYR A 319 10.19 -39.59 -34.13
C TYR A 319 9.51 -39.70 -32.76
N GLY A 320 8.94 -40.88 -32.52
CA GLY A 320 9.02 -41.46 -31.18
C GLY A 320 10.50 -41.75 -30.88
N SER A 321 11.11 -40.97 -30.00
CA SER A 321 12.30 -41.37 -29.29
C SER A 321 12.44 -40.54 -28.02
N ASP A 322 12.49 -41.25 -26.89
CA ASP A 322 13.26 -40.84 -25.73
C ASP A 322 14.62 -40.28 -26.19
N TYR A 323 14.99 -39.12 -25.64
CA TYR A 323 16.29 -38.42 -25.62
C TYR A 323 16.22 -36.95 -26.07
N GLY A 324 16.27 -36.07 -25.08
CA GLY A 324 17.05 -34.83 -25.15
C GLY A 324 16.40 -33.61 -25.80
N SER A 325 15.89 -32.70 -24.97
CA SER A 325 16.19 -31.28 -25.16
C SER A 325 16.30 -30.60 -23.81
N ASP A 326 17.53 -30.54 -23.32
CA ASP A 326 18.00 -29.68 -22.23
C ASP A 326 18.28 -28.25 -22.74
N TYR A 327 17.59 -27.83 -23.81
CA TYR A 327 17.71 -26.52 -24.43
C TYR A 327 16.32 -25.99 -24.79
N GLY A 328 15.88 -24.94 -24.09
CA GLY A 328 14.66 -24.22 -24.43
C GLY A 328 13.81 -23.85 -23.22
N SER A 329 14.26 -22.87 -22.43
CA SER A 329 13.49 -21.67 -22.07
C SER A 329 14.17 -20.95 -20.89
N ASP A 330 15.32 -20.34 -21.19
CA ASP A 330 15.85 -19.19 -20.43
C ASP A 330 15.27 -17.86 -20.96
N TYR A 331 14.32 -17.94 -21.91
CA TYR A 331 13.62 -16.79 -22.47
C TYR A 331 12.27 -16.60 -21.77
N GLY A 332 12.34 -16.21 -20.50
CA GLY A 332 11.24 -15.60 -19.75
C GLY A 332 11.62 -14.16 -19.44
N TYR A 333 11.46 -13.29 -20.43
CA TYR A 333 11.69 -11.85 -20.34
C TYR A 333 10.94 -11.22 -19.16
N GLY A 334 11.62 -10.32 -18.43
CA GLY A 334 10.98 -9.27 -17.62
C GLY A 334 10.99 -9.45 -16.10
N TYR A 335 12.13 -9.78 -15.49
CA TYR A 335 12.40 -9.41 -14.09
C TYR A 335 13.72 -8.65 -14.01
N SER A 336 13.62 -7.35 -14.25
CA SER A 336 14.44 -6.33 -13.60
C SER A 336 13.52 -5.76 -12.52
N ASP A 337 13.80 -5.88 -11.23
CA ASP A 337 15.01 -5.35 -10.61
C ASP A 337 15.82 -6.42 -9.86
N ASP A 338 17.12 -6.47 -10.14
CA ASP A 338 18.08 -6.82 -9.10
C ASP A 338 17.86 -5.89 -7.89
N TYR A 339 18.00 -6.41 -6.67
CA TYR A 339 19.19 -6.18 -5.83
C TYR A 339 18.99 -6.93 -4.51
N GLY A 340 19.79 -7.98 -4.29
CA GLY A 340 19.79 -8.72 -3.03
C GLY A 340 20.51 -10.09 -3.04
N SER A 341 21.81 -10.10 -3.31
CA SER A 341 22.81 -11.09 -2.81
C SER A 341 22.70 -12.58 -3.18
N ASP A 342 23.58 -13.07 -4.05
CA ASP A 342 24.55 -14.16 -3.77
C ASP A 342 25.21 -14.67 -5.08
N SER A 343 26.32 -14.06 -5.49
CA SER A 343 27.24 -14.65 -6.48
C SER A 343 28.53 -15.07 -5.77
N LYS A 344 28.52 -16.27 -5.18
CA LYS A 344 29.77 -17.03 -5.03
C LYS A 344 30.06 -17.74 -6.34
N SER A 345 30.99 -17.21 -7.13
CA SER A 345 31.76 -18.05 -8.04
C SER A 345 33.23 -17.68 -8.00
N ASN A 346 34.03 -18.60 -7.44
CA ASN A 346 35.46 -18.65 -7.69
C ASN A 346 35.67 -19.01 -9.16
N SER A 347 36.39 -18.16 -9.89
CA SER A 347 37.65 -18.50 -10.58
C SER A 347 37.84 -17.70 -11.87
N SER A 348 39.07 -17.20 -12.01
CA SER A 348 39.59 -16.44 -13.14
C SER A 348 39.56 -17.21 -14.46
N SER A 349 39.31 -16.53 -15.57
CA SER A 349 40.34 -16.28 -16.59
C SER A 349 39.81 -15.38 -17.72
N SER A 350 40.70 -14.55 -18.24
CA SER A 350 40.50 -13.67 -19.39
C SER A 350 40.23 -14.45 -20.69
N SER A 351 39.35 -13.97 -21.56
CA SER A 351 39.69 -13.62 -22.96
C SER A 351 38.49 -13.21 -23.83
N LYS A 352 38.65 -12.06 -24.50
CA LYS A 352 38.23 -11.70 -25.88
C LYS A 352 36.76 -11.87 -26.33
N LYS A 353 36.14 -10.71 -26.60
CA LYS A 353 35.33 -10.32 -27.78
C LYS A 353 34.56 -11.42 -28.54
N SER A 354 33.23 -11.36 -28.40
CA SER A 354 32.22 -11.44 -29.49
C SER A 354 30.92 -10.91 -28.88
N VAL A 355 30.55 -9.64 -29.11
CA VAL A 355 29.47 -9.25 -30.03
C VAL A 355 28.60 -10.43 -30.45
N ASP A 356 27.54 -10.68 -29.69
CA ASP A 356 26.30 -11.23 -30.23
C ASP A 356 25.14 -10.39 -29.69
N ARG A 357 24.33 -9.92 -30.65
CA ARG A 357 23.11 -9.14 -30.47
C ARG A 357 22.02 -10.05 -29.91
N ILE A 358 21.29 -9.54 -28.91
CA ILE A 358 20.05 -10.12 -28.35
C ILE A 358 18.85 -9.53 -29.09
#